data_AF-A0A2E4HL14-F1
#
_entry.id   AF-A0A2E4HL14-F1
#
_cell.length_a   1.000
_cell.length_b   1.000
_cell.length_c   1.000
_cell.angle_alpha   90.00
_cell.angle_beta   90.00
_cell.angle_gamma   90.00
#
_symmetry.space_group_name_H-M   'P 1'
#
loop_
_entity.id
_entity.type
_entity.pdbx_description
1 polymer ?
#
loop_
_entity_poly.entity_id
_entity_poly.type
_entity_poly.pdbx_seq_one_letter_code
_entity_poly.pdbx_strand_id
1 'polypeptide(L)'
;MYCFDDLFYGCFILMKKYLTAVFTFIIIFFSACSSNKEKDFDVLSLESVCDCYEAATINIEGALTIRLQYSNFDEFTSSKSSVKQLKTYTKRWRAIQQHCVKTFKRKMMMKNDCDYPLDDLEKKRAELYSLGIKPLY
;
A
#
# COMPACT_ATOMS: atom_id res chain seq x y z
N MET A 1 28.69 -7.23 57.58
CA MET A 1 28.57 -6.01 58.40
C MET A 1 29.92 -5.86 59.09
N TYR A 2 30.87 -5.01 58.72
CA TYR A 2 30.98 -3.78 57.93
C TYR A 2 32.22 -3.88 56.99
N CYS A 3 32.15 -3.44 55.72
CA CYS A 3 32.62 -2.14 55.17
C CYS A 3 34.14 -1.94 55.22
N PHE A 4 34.76 -1.65 54.06
CA PHE A 4 35.52 -0.40 53.85
C PHE A 4 35.93 -0.27 52.38
N ASP A 5 35.81 0.94 51.87
CA ASP A 5 36.23 1.40 50.56
C ASP A 5 37.72 1.11 50.29
N ASP A 6 37.99 0.72 49.04
CA ASP A 6 39.10 1.18 48.19
C ASP A 6 39.46 0.07 47.20
N LEU A 7 39.05 0.25 45.94
CA LEU A 7 39.80 -0.14 44.72
C LEU A 7 38.99 0.21 43.48
N PHE A 8 38.91 1.52 43.27
CA PHE A 8 39.25 2.14 41.99
C PHE A 8 40.30 1.29 41.23
N TYR A 9 40.21 1.22 39.89
CA TYR A 9 41.22 0.63 38.99
C TYR A 9 41.31 -0.90 38.84
N GLY A 10 40.21 -1.65 38.97
CA GLY A 10 40.22 -3.10 38.66
C GLY A 10 39.24 -3.58 37.59
N CYS A 11 38.15 -2.85 37.37
CA CYS A 11 36.99 -3.35 36.60
C CYS A 11 36.71 -2.59 35.30
N PHE A 12 37.62 -1.72 34.86
CA PHE A 12 37.41 -0.93 33.63
C PHE A 12 37.88 -1.67 32.35
N ILE A 13 38.72 -2.70 32.49
CA ILE A 13 39.31 -3.42 31.35
C ILE A 13 38.48 -4.64 30.93
N LEU A 14 37.75 -5.26 31.86
CA LEU A 14 36.95 -6.46 31.57
C LEU A 14 35.55 -6.17 30.98
N MET A 15 35.02 -4.96 31.15
CA MET A 15 33.75 -4.56 30.53
C MET A 15 33.86 -4.05 29.08
N LYS A 16 35.08 -3.77 28.58
CA LYS A 16 35.27 -3.36 27.17
C LYS A 16 35.16 -4.52 26.17
N LYS A 17 35.39 -5.77 26.59
CA LYS A 17 35.32 -6.93 25.69
C LYS A 17 33.90 -7.45 25.47
N TYR A 18 33.00 -7.20 26.43
CA TYR A 18 31.60 -7.65 26.33
C TYR A 18 30.70 -6.66 25.58
N LEU A 19 31.05 -5.36 25.55
CA LEU A 19 30.25 -4.34 24.86
C LEU A 19 30.47 -4.32 23.34
N THR A 20 31.64 -4.72 22.86
CA THR A 20 31.94 -4.79 21.41
C THR A 20 31.39 -6.04 20.73
N ALA A 21 31.10 -7.10 21.48
CA ALA A 21 30.57 -8.35 20.92
C ALA A 21 29.06 -8.32 20.66
N VAL A 22 28.31 -7.42 21.32
CA VAL A 22 26.85 -7.32 21.16
C VAL A 22 26.47 -6.32 20.06
N PHE A 23 27.35 -5.36 19.74
CA PHE A 23 27.08 -4.31 18.76
C PHE A 23 27.28 -4.74 17.30
N THR A 24 27.96 -5.85 17.04
CA THR A 24 28.19 -6.36 15.67
C THR A 24 27.11 -7.33 15.18
N PHE A 25 26.21 -7.81 16.05
CA PHE A 25 25.14 -8.74 15.64
C PHE A 25 23.86 -8.06 15.13
N ILE A 26 23.71 -6.73 15.29
CA ILE A 26 22.49 -5.99 14.94
C ILE A 26 22.50 -5.45 13.48
N ILE A 27 23.60 -5.58 12.74
CA ILE A 27 23.76 -4.91 11.42
C ILE A 27 23.31 -5.80 10.23
N ILE A 28 22.76 -7.01 10.43
CA ILE A 28 22.44 -7.93 9.32
C ILE A 28 20.93 -7.95 8.93
N PHE A 29 20.07 -7.12 9.55
CA PHE A 29 18.63 -7.10 9.21
C PHE A 29 18.13 -5.80 8.57
N PHE A 30 18.99 -4.98 7.98
CA PHE A 30 18.54 -4.05 6.93
C PHE A 30 18.33 -4.82 5.63
N SER A 31 17.23 -5.59 5.59
CA SER A 31 16.67 -6.13 4.36
C SER A 31 16.52 -4.95 3.39
N ALA A 32 17.32 -4.98 2.33
CA ALA A 32 17.33 -4.00 1.27
C ALA A 32 15.89 -3.77 0.77
N CYS A 33 15.31 -2.64 1.16
CA CYS A 33 14.04 -2.18 0.61
C CYS A 33 14.33 -1.73 -0.82
N SER A 34 14.27 -2.68 -1.76
CA SER A 34 14.41 -2.40 -3.19
C SER A 34 13.23 -1.50 -3.61
N SER A 35 13.52 -0.20 -3.73
CA SER A 35 12.59 0.80 -4.24
C SER A 35 12.48 0.65 -5.75
N ASN A 36 11.78 -0.39 -6.20
CA ASN A 36 11.25 -0.40 -7.56
C ASN A 36 10.35 0.84 -7.71
N LYS A 37 10.87 1.88 -8.37
CA LYS A 37 10.11 3.08 -8.72
C LYS A 37 8.98 2.64 -9.63
N GLU A 38 7.78 2.57 -9.06
CA GLU A 38 6.55 2.32 -9.79
C GLU A 38 6.42 3.43 -10.85
N LYS A 39 6.28 3.05 -12.13
CA LYS A 39 5.97 4.03 -13.18
C LYS A 39 4.66 4.70 -12.80
N ASP A 40 4.72 6.03 -12.67
CA ASP A 40 3.58 6.81 -12.24
C ASP A 40 2.47 6.70 -13.29
N PHE A 41 1.22 6.57 -12.82
CA PHE A 41 0.07 6.50 -13.72
C PHE A 41 -0.23 7.91 -14.23
N ASP A 42 -0.15 8.11 -15.54
CA ASP A 42 -0.39 9.42 -16.14
C ASP A 42 -1.89 9.72 -16.25
N VAL A 43 -2.44 10.33 -15.20
CA VAL A 43 -3.84 10.79 -15.16
C VAL A 43 -4.17 11.84 -16.24
N LEU A 44 -3.17 12.53 -16.79
CA LEU A 44 -3.40 13.59 -17.79
C LEU A 44 -3.82 13.00 -19.14
N SER A 45 -3.52 11.73 -19.39
CA SER A 45 -3.95 11.00 -20.59
C SER A 45 -5.46 10.70 -20.64
N LEU A 46 -6.21 11.00 -19.58
CA LEU A 46 -7.66 10.77 -19.50
C LEU A 46 -8.41 12.01 -20.02
N GLU A 47 -8.68 12.01 -21.32
CA GLU A 47 -9.20 13.17 -22.07
C GLU A 47 -10.72 13.09 -22.30
N SER A 48 -11.33 11.92 -22.08
CA SER A 48 -12.76 11.69 -22.25
C SER A 48 -13.44 11.05 -21.02
N VAL A 49 -14.77 11.13 -21.00
CA VAL A 49 -15.58 10.41 -19.99
C VAL A 49 -15.38 8.89 -20.13
N CYS A 50 -15.22 8.38 -21.35
CA CYS A 50 -15.04 6.94 -21.57
C CYS A 50 -13.66 6.48 -21.10
N ASP A 51 -12.60 7.26 -21.33
CA ASP A 51 -11.25 6.97 -20.82
C ASP A 51 -11.27 6.86 -19.30
N CYS A 52 -12.02 7.76 -18.65
CA CYS A 52 -12.23 7.75 -17.21
C CYS A 52 -12.93 6.48 -16.72
N TYR A 53 -13.99 6.05 -17.39
CA TYR A 53 -14.70 4.81 -17.04
C TYR A 53 -13.83 3.58 -17.29
N GLU A 54 -13.19 3.48 -18.45
CA GLU A 54 -12.29 2.37 -18.79
C GLU A 54 -11.15 2.26 -17.78
N ALA A 55 -10.42 3.35 -17.54
CA ALA A 55 -9.30 3.34 -16.61
C ALA A 55 -9.75 3.02 -15.18
N ALA A 56 -10.90 3.55 -14.74
CA ALA A 56 -11.45 3.24 -13.42
C ALA A 56 -11.82 1.76 -13.30
N THR A 57 -12.47 1.19 -14.32
CA THR A 57 -12.88 -0.22 -14.38
C THR A 57 -11.66 -1.13 -14.34
N ILE A 58 -10.66 -0.90 -15.21
CA ILE A 58 -9.41 -1.67 -15.23
C ILE A 58 -8.76 -1.72 -13.84
N ASN A 59 -8.69 -0.57 -13.15
CA ASN A 59 -8.01 -0.51 -11.86
C ASN A 59 -8.84 -1.14 -10.73
N ILE A 60 -10.16 -0.98 -10.71
CA ILE A 60 -10.97 -1.59 -9.65
C ILE A 60 -11.09 -3.12 -9.83
N GLU A 61 -11.19 -3.60 -11.07
CA GLU A 61 -11.17 -5.03 -11.40
C GLU A 61 -9.80 -5.65 -11.13
N GLY A 62 -8.71 -4.94 -11.41
CA GLY A 62 -7.38 -5.36 -11.00
C GLY A 62 -7.25 -5.54 -9.48
N ALA A 63 -7.82 -4.61 -8.70
CA ALA A 63 -7.85 -4.74 -7.24
C ALA A 63 -8.71 -5.94 -6.78
N LEU A 64 -9.89 -6.13 -7.35
CA LEU A 64 -10.77 -7.26 -7.06
C LEU A 64 -10.09 -8.59 -7.38
N THR A 65 -9.48 -8.69 -8.56
CA THR A 65 -8.76 -9.89 -9.01
C THR A 65 -7.68 -10.29 -8.01
N ILE A 66 -6.87 -9.34 -7.52
CA ILE A 66 -5.85 -9.63 -6.50
C ILE A 66 -6.50 -10.06 -5.18
N ARG A 67 -7.60 -9.42 -4.76
CA ARG A 67 -8.24 -9.75 -3.48
C ARG A 67 -8.91 -11.12 -3.50
N LEU A 68 -9.53 -11.49 -4.62
CA LEU A 68 -10.29 -12.74 -4.79
C LEU A 68 -9.38 -13.98 -4.94
N GLN A 69 -8.07 -13.80 -5.13
CA GLN A 69 -7.10 -14.90 -5.08
C GLN A 69 -6.96 -15.55 -3.69
N TYR A 70 -7.47 -14.90 -2.64
CA TYR A 70 -7.31 -15.31 -1.26
C TYR A 70 -8.66 -15.59 -0.61
N SER A 71 -8.72 -16.68 0.16
CA SER A 71 -9.96 -17.11 0.81
C SER A 71 -10.46 -16.12 1.84
N ASN A 72 -9.53 -15.45 2.54
CA ASN A 72 -9.83 -14.52 3.62
C ASN A 72 -8.81 -13.37 3.66
N PHE A 73 -9.08 -12.40 4.53
CA PHE A 73 -8.28 -11.18 4.63
C PHE A 73 -6.90 -11.43 5.25
N ASP A 74 -6.78 -12.33 6.22
CA ASP A 74 -5.50 -12.62 6.88
C ASP A 74 -4.51 -13.28 5.92
N GLU A 75 -5.00 -14.21 5.09
CA GLU A 75 -4.22 -14.85 4.02
C GLU A 75 -3.72 -13.80 3.01
N PHE A 76 -4.60 -12.90 2.58
CA PHE A 76 -4.25 -11.78 1.69
C PHE A 76 -3.18 -10.88 2.30
N THR A 77 -3.36 -10.44 3.56
CA THR A 77 -2.43 -9.51 4.21
C THR A 77 -1.06 -10.11 4.49
N SER A 78 -0.97 -11.43 4.56
CA SER A 78 0.29 -12.16 4.69
C SER A 78 1.15 -12.08 3.41
N SER A 79 0.53 -11.84 2.24
CA SER A 79 1.22 -11.64 0.98
C SER A 79 1.58 -10.17 0.72
N LYS A 80 2.79 -9.77 1.14
CA LYS A 80 3.30 -8.41 0.92
C LYS A 80 3.24 -7.95 -0.54
N SER A 81 3.47 -8.87 -1.49
CA SER A 81 3.43 -8.59 -2.92
C SER A 81 2.01 -8.25 -3.38
N SER A 82 1.03 -9.10 -3.05
CA SER A 82 -0.37 -8.85 -3.43
C SER A 82 -0.94 -7.63 -2.73
N VAL A 83 -0.60 -7.40 -1.45
CA VAL A 83 -0.97 -6.16 -0.76
C VAL A 83 -0.43 -4.93 -1.49
N LYS A 84 0.84 -4.96 -1.94
CA LYS A 84 1.44 -3.85 -2.69
C LYS A 84 0.72 -3.62 -4.02
N GLN A 85 0.45 -4.69 -4.79
CA GLN A 85 -0.25 -4.58 -6.08
C GLN A 85 -1.69 -4.05 -5.92
N LEU A 86 -2.44 -4.56 -4.94
CA LEU A 86 -3.77 -4.04 -4.64
C LEU A 86 -3.72 -2.56 -4.22
N LYS A 87 -2.73 -2.16 -3.42
CA LYS A 87 -2.52 -0.75 -3.06
C LYS A 87 -2.24 0.11 -4.29
N THR A 88 -1.44 -0.37 -5.23
CA THR A 88 -1.20 0.30 -6.53
C THR A 88 -2.52 0.52 -7.28
N TYR A 89 -3.30 -0.54 -7.52
CA TYR A 89 -4.58 -0.45 -8.22
C TYR A 89 -5.55 0.51 -7.54
N THR A 90 -5.73 0.38 -6.23
CA THR A 90 -6.65 1.25 -5.47
C THR A 90 -6.15 2.70 -5.39
N LYS A 91 -4.84 2.95 -5.39
CA LYS A 91 -4.27 4.31 -5.46
C LYS A 91 -4.58 4.95 -6.82
N ARG A 92 -4.35 4.22 -7.91
CA ARG A 92 -4.64 4.68 -9.29
C ARG A 92 -6.12 4.95 -9.49
N TRP A 93 -6.98 4.01 -9.06
CA TRP A 93 -8.43 4.18 -9.13
C TRP A 93 -8.91 5.47 -8.42
N ARG A 94 -8.36 5.78 -7.23
CA ARG A 94 -8.66 7.06 -6.54
C ARG A 94 -8.18 8.28 -7.31
N ALA A 95 -6.96 8.22 -7.87
CA ALA A 95 -6.42 9.31 -8.67
C ALA A 95 -7.27 9.58 -9.92
N ILE A 96 -7.71 8.51 -10.61
CA ILE A 96 -8.64 8.57 -11.74
C ILE A 96 -9.95 9.23 -11.32
N GLN A 97 -10.58 8.76 -10.24
CA GLN A 97 -11.84 9.36 -9.76
C GLN A 97 -11.68 10.86 -9.47
N GLN A 98 -10.60 11.26 -8.78
CA GLN A 98 -10.35 12.66 -8.46
C GLN A 98 -10.17 13.52 -9.72
N HIS A 99 -9.35 13.06 -10.68
CA HIS A 99 -9.13 13.78 -11.94
C HIS A 99 -10.43 13.87 -12.75
N CYS A 100 -11.08 12.74 -13.00
CA CYS A 100 -12.26 12.66 -13.85
C CYS A 100 -13.45 13.45 -13.32
N VAL A 101 -13.71 13.41 -12.02
CA VAL A 101 -14.77 14.23 -11.39
C VAL A 101 -14.42 15.71 -11.47
N LYS A 102 -13.16 16.10 -11.27
CA LYS A 102 -12.74 17.51 -11.39
C LYS A 102 -12.85 18.03 -12.83
N THR A 103 -12.46 17.21 -13.80
CA THR A 103 -12.38 17.56 -15.22
C THR A 103 -13.76 17.55 -15.90
N PHE A 104 -14.50 16.44 -15.79
CA PHE A 104 -15.77 16.24 -16.50
C PHE A 104 -17.00 16.56 -15.65
N LYS A 105 -16.83 16.75 -14.34
CA LYS A 105 -17.87 17.23 -13.41
C LYS A 105 -19.14 16.37 -13.50
N ARG A 106 -20.30 17.03 -13.64
CA ARG A 106 -21.62 16.37 -13.74
C ARG A 106 -21.71 15.31 -14.83
N LYS A 107 -20.91 15.41 -15.91
CA LYS A 107 -20.91 14.41 -16.99
C LYS A 107 -20.54 13.01 -16.49
N MET A 108 -19.74 12.90 -15.41
CA MET A 108 -19.43 11.60 -14.80
C MET A 108 -20.64 10.94 -14.14
N MET A 109 -21.68 11.71 -13.77
CA MET A 109 -22.87 11.23 -13.06
C MET A 109 -24.09 11.09 -13.96
N MET A 110 -23.93 11.36 -15.25
CA MET A 110 -25.00 11.29 -16.24
C MET A 110 -24.84 10.04 -17.09
N LYS A 111 -25.94 9.59 -17.67
CA LYS A 111 -25.90 8.54 -18.70
C LYS A 111 -24.95 9.01 -19.80
N ASN A 112 -24.00 8.15 -20.13
CA ASN A 112 -23.02 8.37 -21.18
C ASN A 112 -23.17 7.29 -22.24
N ASP A 113 -22.59 7.55 -23.41
CA ASP A 113 -22.61 6.64 -24.55
C ASP A 113 -21.41 5.69 -24.54
N CYS A 114 -20.73 5.56 -23.40
CA CYS A 114 -19.69 4.56 -23.22
C CYS A 114 -20.35 3.21 -22.93
N ASP A 115 -19.70 2.10 -23.29
CA ASP A 115 -20.19 0.74 -23.02
C ASP A 115 -20.11 0.33 -21.53
N TYR A 116 -20.14 1.31 -20.62
CA TYR A 116 -20.00 1.12 -19.17
C TYR A 116 -21.30 1.51 -18.45
N PRO A 117 -21.96 0.57 -17.73
CA PRO A 117 -23.14 0.90 -16.95
C PRO A 117 -22.81 1.88 -15.82
N LEU A 118 -23.67 2.88 -15.63
CA LEU A 118 -23.53 3.93 -14.60
C LEU A 118 -23.20 3.40 -13.20
N ASP A 119 -23.84 2.29 -12.80
CA ASP A 119 -23.71 1.75 -11.44
C ASP A 119 -22.60 0.70 -11.29
N ASP A 120 -21.94 0.30 -12.39
CA ASP A 120 -21.04 -0.85 -12.36
C ASP A 120 -19.79 -0.60 -11.48
N LEU A 121 -19.22 0.59 -11.59
CA LEU A 121 -18.09 1.00 -10.74
C LEU A 121 -18.47 1.06 -9.26
N GLU A 122 -19.69 1.50 -8.93
CA GLU A 122 -20.16 1.56 -7.54
C GLU A 122 -20.39 0.16 -6.98
N LYS A 123 -20.94 -0.77 -7.78
CA LYS A 123 -21.10 -2.18 -7.39
C LYS A 123 -19.75 -2.83 -7.10
N LYS A 124 -18.78 -2.67 -8.00
CA LYS A 124 -17.41 -3.18 -7.81
C LYS A 124 -16.72 -2.58 -6.59
N ARG A 125 -16.97 -1.30 -6.30
CA ARG A 125 -16.49 -0.64 -5.07
C ARG A 125 -17.10 -1.29 -3.83
N ALA A 126 -18.41 -1.46 -3.81
CA ALA A 126 -19.10 -2.10 -2.70
C ALA A 126 -18.60 -3.54 -2.47
N GLU A 127 -18.37 -4.29 -3.55
CA GLU A 127 -17.76 -5.62 -3.48
C GLU A 127 -16.37 -5.58 -2.84
N LEU A 128 -15.49 -4.70 -3.32
CA LEU A 128 -14.14 -4.54 -2.79
C LEU A 128 -14.17 -4.19 -1.28
N TYR A 129 -15.14 -3.38 -0.87
CA TYR A 129 -15.33 -2.99 0.54
C TYR A 129 -15.82 -4.15 1.40
N SER A 130 -16.74 -4.97 0.86
CA SER A 130 -17.22 -6.18 1.52
C SER A 130 -16.10 -7.20 1.75
N LEU A 131 -15.08 -7.21 0.88
CA LEU A 131 -13.89 -8.04 0.98
C LEU A 131 -12.84 -7.49 1.97
N GLY A 132 -13.15 -6.40 2.71
CA GLY A 132 -12.29 -5.81 3.73
C GLY A 132 -11.35 -4.70 3.23
N ILE A 133 -11.44 -4.32 1.96
CA ILE A 133 -10.58 -3.29 1.36
C ILE A 133 -11.33 -1.94 1.42
N LYS A 134 -11.14 -1.20 2.51
CA LYS A 134 -11.78 0.12 2.71
C LYS A 134 -10.83 1.27 2.36
N PRO A 135 -11.34 2.46 2.00
CA PRO A 135 -10.53 3.66 1.95
C PRO A 135 -9.96 3.95 3.34
N LEU A 136 -8.66 4.22 3.39
CA LEU A 136 -8.03 4.81 4.57
C LEU A 136 -8.52 6.26 4.62
N TYR A 137 -9.30 6.59 5.65
CA TYR A 137 -9.72 7.97 5.95
C TYR A 137 -8.60 8.70 6.68
#